data_AF-A0A2V8CXR3-F1
#
_entry.id   AF-A0A2V8CXR3-F1
#
_cell.length_a   1.000
_cell.length_b   1.000
_cell.length_c   1.000
_cell.angle_alpha   90.00
_cell.angle_beta   90.00
_cell.angle_gamma   90.00
#
_symmetry.space_group_name_H-M   'P 1'
#
loop_
_entity.id
_entity.type
_entity.pdbx_description
1 polymer ?
#
loop_
_entity_poly.entity_id
_entity_poly.type
_entity_poly.pdbx_seq_one_letter_code
_entity_poly.pdbx_strand_id
1 'polypeptide(L)'
;MRFYAVRYWTDATAAERCHRDTEVHAITAQLYQIARVTHLVNGVRRNAPIRLLLDERRARVEADRRTGLDRRVKDVGRPEGDRRAHRERRIGPRRVRDGGDIDLVGAARRARERADAAFSHFKVGAALEAVDGTVITGCNIENATYGLTMCAERVALYKALSEGHRAFTRIAIVADTEAPTPPCGACRQILWEFGGNLEIQLANLNEEKGTHQLKNLLPLPFDARLL
;
A
#
# COMPACT_ATOMS: atom_id res chain seq x y z
N MET A 1 -5.03 -0.02 -28.98
CA MET A 1 -4.95 0.56 -27.63
C MET A 1 -3.48 0.80 -27.30
N ARG A 2 -2.98 2.04 -27.38
CA ARG A 2 -1.57 2.36 -27.11
C ARG A 2 -1.39 2.47 -25.60
N PHE A 3 -0.63 1.56 -25.02
CA PHE A 3 -0.19 1.67 -23.63
C PHE A 3 0.79 2.85 -23.55
N TYR A 4 0.43 3.90 -22.82
CA TYR A 4 1.38 4.93 -22.43
C TYR A 4 2.27 4.36 -21.31
N ALA A 5 3.23 3.53 -21.71
CA ALA A 5 4.35 3.19 -20.85
C ALA A 5 5.05 4.49 -20.46
N VAL A 6 5.42 4.61 -19.18
CA VAL A 6 6.26 5.68 -18.65
C VAL A 6 7.50 5.78 -19.55
N ARG A 7 7.54 6.77 -20.45
CA ARG A 7 8.74 7.04 -21.24
C ARG A 7 9.81 7.51 -20.27
N TYR A 8 10.97 6.86 -20.30
CA TYR A 8 12.17 7.44 -19.73
C TYR A 8 12.40 8.80 -20.42
N TRP A 9 12.38 9.88 -19.63
CA TRP A 9 12.79 11.18 -20.12
C TRP A 9 14.32 11.18 -20.18
N THR A 10 14.88 11.34 -21.38
CA THR A 10 16.32 11.41 -21.59
C THR A 10 16.93 12.71 -21.07
N ASP A 11 16.11 13.74 -20.90
CA ASP A 11 16.50 15.07 -20.44
C ASP A 11 15.30 15.87 -19.92
N ALA A 12 15.61 16.95 -19.17
CA ALA A 12 14.61 17.84 -18.56
C ALA A 12 13.72 18.53 -19.61
N THR A 13 14.24 18.83 -20.80
CA THR A 13 13.50 19.49 -21.87
C THR A 13 12.47 18.55 -22.51
N ALA A 14 12.75 17.25 -22.60
CA ALA A 14 11.81 16.23 -23.03
C ALA A 14 10.65 16.08 -22.02
N ALA A 15 10.95 16.10 -20.72
CA ALA A 15 9.92 16.11 -19.68
C ALA A 15 9.06 17.39 -19.76
N GLU A 16 9.68 18.57 -19.89
CA GLU A 16 8.95 19.83 -20.02
C GLU A 16 8.03 19.89 -21.24
N ARG A 17 8.47 19.36 -22.39
CA ARG A 17 7.63 19.28 -23.59
C ARG A 17 6.39 18.42 -23.38
N CYS A 18 6.54 17.25 -22.76
CA CYS A 18 5.40 16.40 -22.42
C CYS A 18 4.47 17.07 -21.40
N HIS A 19 5.02 17.72 -20.37
CA HIS A 19 4.25 18.47 -19.38
C HIS A 19 3.60 19.75 -19.93
N ARG A 20 3.88 20.14 -21.17
CA ARG A 20 3.20 21.24 -21.87
C ARG A 20 2.30 20.75 -23.00
N ASP A 21 2.27 19.44 -23.25
CA ASP A 21 1.47 18.83 -24.31
C ASP A 21 0.01 18.74 -23.87
N THR A 22 -0.83 19.52 -24.53
CA THR A 22 -2.26 19.64 -24.23
C THR A 22 -3.03 18.37 -24.55
N GLU A 23 -2.56 17.55 -25.51
CA GLU A 23 -3.18 16.27 -25.87
C GLU A 23 -2.88 15.22 -24.79
N VAL A 24 -1.64 15.17 -24.30
CA VAL A 24 -1.26 14.30 -23.17
C VAL A 24 -2.07 14.65 -21.92
N HIS A 25 -2.24 15.94 -21.63
CA HIS A 25 -3.08 16.39 -20.53
C HIS A 25 -4.55 16.01 -20.70
N ALA A 26 -5.11 16.11 -21.91
CA ALA A 26 -6.49 15.73 -22.19
C ALA A 26 -6.73 14.22 -22.00
N ILE A 27 -5.83 13.38 -22.52
CA ILE A 27 -5.90 11.92 -22.37
C ILE A 27 -5.74 11.54 -20.90
N THR A 28 -4.76 12.15 -20.21
CA THR A 28 -4.53 11.92 -18.79
C THR A 28 -5.75 12.32 -17.96
N ALA A 29 -6.39 13.46 -18.27
CA ALA A 29 -7.61 13.89 -17.61
C ALA A 29 -8.78 12.94 -17.88
N GLN A 30 -8.96 12.45 -19.11
CA GLN A 30 -9.99 11.44 -19.44
C GLN A 30 -9.76 10.13 -18.68
N LEU A 31 -8.52 9.63 -18.64
CA LEU A 31 -8.15 8.46 -17.86
C LEU A 31 -8.39 8.69 -16.36
N TYR A 32 -8.13 9.90 -15.85
CA TYR A 32 -8.44 10.27 -14.47
C TYR A 32 -9.94 10.39 -14.19
N GLN A 33 -10.77 10.82 -15.15
CA GLN A 33 -12.23 10.81 -14.97
C GLN A 33 -12.77 9.37 -14.96
N ILE A 34 -12.21 8.49 -15.77
CA ILE A 34 -12.51 7.05 -15.73
C ILE A 34 -12.02 6.45 -14.38
N ALA A 35 -10.83 6.83 -13.91
CA ALA A 35 -10.30 6.44 -12.61
C ALA A 35 -11.12 7.00 -11.43
N ARG A 36 -11.69 8.20 -11.60
CA ARG A 36 -12.65 8.78 -10.67
C ARG A 36 -13.91 7.96 -10.58
N VAL A 37 -14.43 7.41 -11.67
CA VAL A 37 -15.57 6.47 -11.64
C VAL A 37 -15.20 5.18 -10.88
N THR A 38 -13.95 4.72 -10.97
CA THR A 38 -13.48 3.54 -10.21
C THR A 38 -13.19 3.84 -8.72
N HIS A 39 -12.82 5.07 -8.36
CA HIS A 39 -12.64 5.51 -6.97
C HIS A 39 -13.90 6.13 -6.32
N LEU A 40 -14.92 6.50 -7.09
CA LEU A 40 -16.20 7.05 -6.61
C LEU A 40 -17.11 6.00 -5.94
N VAL A 41 -16.67 4.76 -5.82
CA VAL A 41 -17.34 3.75 -5.00
C VAL A 41 -17.23 4.06 -3.50
N ASN A 42 -16.32 4.95 -3.05
CA ASN A 42 -16.08 5.23 -1.61
C ASN A 42 -16.24 6.71 -1.16
N GLY A 43 -17.02 7.53 -1.86
CA GLY A 43 -17.76 8.63 -1.22
C GLY A 43 -17.04 9.88 -0.65
N VAL A 44 -15.78 10.20 -0.97
CA VAL A 44 -15.13 11.43 -0.45
C VAL A 44 -14.77 12.43 -1.56
N ARG A 45 -15.43 13.60 -1.56
CA ARG A 45 -15.03 14.82 -2.33
C ARG A 45 -14.58 15.91 -1.36
N ARG A 46 -13.44 16.60 -1.59
CA ARG A 46 -13.12 17.89 -0.95
C ARG A 46 -12.27 18.85 -1.79
N ASN A 47 -12.31 20.13 -1.39
CA ASN A 47 -12.00 21.38 -2.11
C ASN A 47 -10.62 22.04 -1.79
N ALA A 48 -9.65 21.35 -1.18
CA ALA A 48 -8.36 21.97 -0.83
C ALA A 48 -7.36 22.00 -2.02
N PRO A 49 -6.57 23.08 -2.20
CA PRO A 49 -5.60 23.16 -3.28
C PRO A 49 -4.41 22.20 -3.05
N ILE A 50 -4.13 21.35 -4.04
CA ILE A 50 -3.10 20.26 -4.03
C ILE A 50 -1.72 20.73 -3.53
N ARG A 51 -1.35 21.99 -3.79
CA ARG A 51 -0.03 22.57 -3.44
C ARG A 51 0.26 22.55 -1.93
N LEU A 52 -0.74 22.86 -1.11
CA LEU A 52 -0.58 22.93 0.34
C LEU A 52 -0.26 21.55 0.94
N LEU A 53 -0.92 20.50 0.45
CA LEU A 53 -0.70 19.10 0.88
C LEU A 53 0.71 18.60 0.53
N LEU A 54 1.23 19.01 -0.63
CA LEU A 54 2.58 18.63 -1.06
C LEU A 54 3.68 19.33 -0.24
N ASP A 55 3.46 20.59 0.14
CA ASP A 55 4.42 21.36 0.93
C ASP A 55 4.51 20.83 2.37
N GLU A 56 3.38 20.49 3.00
CA GLU A 56 3.35 19.81 4.31
C GLU A 56 4.03 18.43 4.25
N ARG A 57 3.82 17.69 3.16
CA ARG A 57 4.46 16.39 2.95
C ARG A 57 5.98 16.51 2.76
N ARG A 58 6.43 17.51 1.99
CA ARG A 58 7.86 17.82 1.83
C ARG A 58 8.49 18.19 3.18
N ALA A 59 7.80 19.00 3.98
CA ALA A 59 8.26 19.36 5.32
C ALA A 59 8.40 18.14 6.24
N ARG A 60 7.45 17.19 6.21
CA ARG A 60 7.54 15.93 6.98
C ARG A 60 8.70 15.04 6.51
N VAL A 61 8.84 14.84 5.20
CA VAL A 61 9.95 14.04 4.63
C VAL A 61 11.30 14.69 4.94
N GLU A 62 11.39 16.01 4.87
CA GLU A 62 12.59 16.77 5.20
C GLU A 62 12.91 16.72 6.71
N ALA A 63 11.89 16.74 7.57
CA ALA A 63 12.06 16.51 9.01
C ALA A 63 12.53 15.08 9.31
N ASP A 64 12.01 14.05 8.64
CA ASP A 64 12.46 12.66 8.77
C ASP A 64 13.92 12.48 8.30
N ARG A 65 14.34 13.21 7.25
CA ARG A 65 15.75 13.25 6.83
C ARG A 65 16.65 13.92 7.86
N ARG A 66 16.21 15.04 8.46
CA ARG A 66 16.96 15.78 9.48
C ARG A 66 17.07 15.04 10.82
N THR A 67 16.08 14.24 11.18
CA THR A 67 16.11 13.39 12.39
C THR A 67 16.95 12.11 12.21
N GLY A 68 17.64 11.95 11.07
CA GLY A 68 18.53 10.82 10.81
C GLY A 68 17.79 9.54 10.39
N LEU A 69 16.50 9.62 10.04
CA LEU A 69 15.76 8.51 9.46
C LEU A 69 15.98 8.41 7.92
N ASP A 70 17.12 8.89 7.42
CA ASP A 70 17.51 8.71 6.02
C ASP A 70 18.06 7.29 5.82
N ARG A 71 17.21 6.41 5.28
CA ARG A 71 17.55 4.99 5.01
C ARG A 71 18.67 4.79 3.97
N ARG A 72 19.23 5.86 3.40
CA ARG A 72 20.25 5.80 2.33
C ARG A 72 21.66 6.22 2.74
N VAL A 73 21.91 6.64 3.99
CA VAL A 73 23.27 6.99 4.41
C VAL A 73 23.95 5.75 5.00
N LYS A 74 24.92 5.21 4.25
CA LYS A 74 25.86 4.20 4.77
C LYS A 74 26.72 4.84 5.85
N ASP A 75 26.95 4.09 6.92
CA ASP A 75 27.80 4.37 8.08
C ASP A 75 29.11 5.12 7.75
N VAL A 76 29.12 6.45 7.84
CA VAL A 76 30.36 7.24 7.86
C VAL A 76 30.25 8.26 9.00
N GLY A 77 30.98 8.03 10.09
CA GLY A 77 31.22 9.03 11.15
C GLY A 77 30.67 8.76 12.55
N ARG A 78 30.24 7.55 12.91
CA ARG A 78 29.67 7.27 14.25
C ARG A 78 30.77 6.96 15.29
N PRO A 79 30.75 7.55 16.51
CA PRO A 79 31.74 7.27 17.56
C PRO A 79 31.74 5.80 17.99
N GLU A 80 32.91 5.26 18.37
CA GLU A 80 33.12 3.81 18.60
C GLU A 80 32.19 3.19 19.67
N GLY A 81 31.62 3.99 20.56
CA GLY A 81 30.69 3.54 21.60
C GLY A 81 29.25 3.29 21.14
N ASP A 82 28.88 3.67 19.91
CA ASP A 82 27.51 3.59 19.39
C ASP A 82 27.38 2.55 18.25
N ARG A 83 28.34 1.62 18.21
CA ARG A 83 28.28 0.40 17.39
C ARG A 83 27.21 -0.54 17.98
N ARG A 84 25.94 -0.30 17.64
CA ARG A 84 24.83 -1.22 17.95
C ARG A 84 25.20 -2.63 17.52
N ALA A 85 25.14 -3.57 18.47
CA ALA A 85 25.47 -4.96 18.24
C ALA A 85 24.68 -5.51 17.03
N HIS A 86 25.32 -6.37 16.24
CA HIS A 86 24.82 -6.95 14.98
C HIS A 86 23.41 -7.60 15.08
N ARG A 87 22.87 -7.78 16.28
CA ARG A 87 21.52 -8.27 16.58
C ARG A 87 20.39 -7.31 16.21
N GLU A 88 20.64 -6.00 16.05
CA GLU A 88 19.58 -5.01 15.79
C GLU A 88 19.27 -4.76 14.30
N ARG A 89 19.96 -5.43 13.35
CA ARG A 89 19.73 -5.30 11.90
C ARG A 89 18.52 -6.10 11.36
N ARG A 90 17.46 -6.32 12.15
CA ARG A 90 16.24 -6.96 11.64
C ARG A 90 15.17 -5.91 11.33
N ILE A 91 15.18 -5.42 10.08
CA ILE A 91 13.98 -4.85 9.44
C ILE A 91 13.16 -6.06 8.99
N GLY A 92 12.37 -6.61 9.89
CA GLY A 92 11.47 -7.73 9.63
C GLY A 92 10.60 -7.98 10.85
N PRO A 93 9.35 -8.43 10.70
CA PRO A 93 8.49 -8.70 11.85
C PRO A 93 9.17 -9.70 12.80
N ARG A 94 9.05 -9.45 14.12
CA ARG A 94 9.41 -10.45 15.13
C ARG A 94 8.58 -11.70 14.83
N ARG A 95 9.24 -12.85 14.67
CA ARG A 95 8.55 -14.16 14.71
C ARG A 95 7.80 -14.23 16.04
N VAL A 96 6.49 -14.11 16.02
CA VAL A 96 5.64 -14.51 17.14
C VAL A 96 5.54 -16.02 17.01
N ARG A 97 6.45 -16.73 17.68
CA ARG A 97 6.35 -18.17 17.87
C ARG A 97 5.72 -18.36 19.24
N ASP A 98 4.42 -18.55 19.27
CA ASP A 98 3.70 -19.24 20.33
C ASP A 98 2.27 -19.53 19.84
N GLY A 99 1.76 -20.72 20.14
CA GLY A 99 0.47 -21.25 19.69
C GLY A 99 -0.76 -20.55 20.26
N GLY A 100 -0.74 -19.22 20.37
CA GLY A 100 -1.89 -18.38 20.60
C GLY A 100 -2.50 -17.93 19.29
N ASP A 101 -3.81 -17.66 19.29
CA ASP A 101 -4.52 -17.15 18.11
C ASP A 101 -3.91 -15.81 17.68
N ILE A 102 -3.55 -15.68 16.40
CA ILE A 102 -2.84 -14.51 15.88
C ILE A 102 -3.85 -13.37 15.71
N ASP A 103 -3.68 -12.28 16.48
CA ASP A 103 -4.46 -11.04 16.36
C ASP A 103 -4.11 -10.26 15.07
N LEU A 104 -4.63 -10.73 13.95
CA LEU A 104 -4.47 -10.15 12.61
C LEU A 104 -5.13 -8.77 12.51
N VAL A 105 -6.34 -8.61 13.05
CA VAL A 105 -7.09 -7.34 13.01
C VAL A 105 -6.37 -6.25 13.80
N GLY A 106 -5.88 -6.54 15.00
CA GLY A 106 -5.08 -5.60 15.78
C GLY A 106 -3.75 -5.27 15.10
N ALA A 107 -3.10 -6.24 14.42
CA ALA A 107 -1.92 -5.95 13.62
C ALA A 107 -2.24 -5.01 12.44
N ALA A 108 -3.36 -5.20 11.75
CA ALA A 108 -3.82 -4.32 10.68
C ALA A 108 -4.19 -2.91 11.19
N ARG A 109 -4.86 -2.79 12.35
CA ARG A 109 -5.13 -1.52 13.04
C ARG A 109 -3.83 -0.75 13.33
N ARG A 110 -2.82 -1.42 13.89
CA ARG A 110 -1.51 -0.79 14.15
C ARG A 110 -0.80 -0.38 12.85
N ALA A 111 -0.95 -1.16 11.78
CA ALA A 111 -0.37 -0.85 10.48
C ALA A 111 -1.02 0.38 9.83
N ARG A 112 -2.35 0.50 9.94
CA ARG A 112 -3.14 1.63 9.43
C ARG A 112 -2.60 2.98 9.88
N GLU A 113 -2.13 3.09 11.12
CA GLU A 113 -1.64 4.37 11.64
C GLU A 113 -0.39 4.90 10.93
N ARG A 114 0.31 4.04 10.19
CA ARG A 114 1.48 4.39 9.38
C ARG A 114 1.13 4.77 7.94
N ALA A 115 -0.15 4.77 7.57
CA ALA A 115 -0.60 5.13 6.22
C ALA A 115 -0.16 6.55 5.84
N ASP A 116 0.43 6.69 4.66
CA ASP A 116 0.64 7.98 4.00
C ASP A 116 -0.55 8.24 3.07
N ALA A 117 -1.62 8.77 3.66
CA ALA A 117 -2.89 9.05 2.97
C ALA A 117 -3.14 10.56 2.90
N ALA A 118 -2.14 11.33 2.47
CA ALA A 118 -2.19 12.79 2.49
C ALA A 118 -3.26 13.41 1.59
N PHE A 119 -3.73 12.70 0.56
CA PHE A 119 -4.68 13.21 -0.43
C PHE A 119 -6.11 12.79 -0.12
N SER A 120 -6.33 11.51 0.22
CA SER A 120 -7.67 11.03 0.57
C SER A 120 -8.03 11.23 2.03
N HIS A 121 -7.02 11.32 2.91
CA HIS A 121 -7.16 11.18 4.37
C HIS A 121 -7.82 9.86 4.80
N PHE A 122 -7.91 8.90 3.89
CA PHE A 122 -8.51 7.60 4.12
C PHE A 122 -7.42 6.57 4.40
N LYS A 123 -7.14 6.34 5.70
CA LYS A 123 -6.14 5.38 6.13
C LYS A 123 -6.69 3.95 6.10
N VAL A 124 -5.94 3.06 5.48
CA VAL A 124 -6.19 1.62 5.43
C VAL A 124 -4.96 0.88 5.92
N GLY A 125 -5.16 -0.12 6.77
CA GLY A 125 -4.12 -1.05 7.21
C GLY A 125 -4.45 -2.47 6.79
N ALA A 126 -3.41 -3.28 6.57
CA ALA A 126 -3.55 -4.69 6.28
C ALA A 126 -2.49 -5.51 7.04
N ALA A 127 -2.85 -6.74 7.40
CA ALA A 127 -1.94 -7.73 7.98
C ALA A 127 -2.18 -9.07 7.27
N LEU A 128 -1.12 -9.62 6.68
CA LEU A 128 -1.12 -10.85 5.90
C LEU A 128 -0.39 -11.94 6.68
N GLU A 129 -1.02 -13.09 6.85
CA GLU A 129 -0.46 -14.26 7.52
C GLU A 129 0.11 -15.23 6.47
N ALA A 130 1.39 -15.58 6.61
CA ALA A 130 2.01 -16.66 5.88
C ALA A 130 1.74 -18.02 6.58
N VAL A 131 1.85 -19.12 5.83
CA VAL A 131 1.60 -20.48 6.36
C VAL A 131 2.49 -20.89 7.55
N ASP A 132 3.64 -20.21 7.74
CA ASP A 132 4.55 -20.44 8.87
C ASP A 132 4.19 -19.61 10.11
N GLY A 133 3.05 -18.90 10.08
CA GLY A 133 2.58 -17.99 11.14
C GLY A 133 3.21 -16.61 11.10
N THR A 134 4.07 -16.30 10.12
CA THR A 134 4.65 -14.96 9.99
C THR A 134 3.57 -13.96 9.59
N VAL A 135 3.46 -12.84 10.33
CA VAL A 135 2.55 -11.74 10.02
C VAL A 135 3.30 -10.59 9.38
N ILE A 136 2.91 -10.25 8.15
CA ILE A 136 3.47 -9.15 7.37
C ILE A 136 2.43 -8.04 7.25
N THR A 137 2.79 -6.83 7.65
CA THR A 137 1.84 -5.69 7.66
C THR A 137 2.08 -4.69 6.53
N GLY A 138 1.01 -4.02 6.12
CA GLY A 138 0.98 -2.98 5.10
C GLY A 138 0.00 -1.87 5.43
N CYS A 139 0.16 -0.72 4.79
CA CYS A 139 -0.75 0.41 4.86
C CYS A 139 -0.79 1.11 3.50
N ASN A 140 -1.84 1.87 3.20
CA ASN A 140 -1.88 2.59 1.93
C ASN A 140 -0.84 3.71 1.87
N ILE A 141 -0.24 3.88 0.69
CA ILE A 141 0.79 4.88 0.41
C ILE A 141 0.35 5.61 -0.85
N GLU A 142 -0.01 6.88 -0.69
CA GLU A 142 -0.52 7.70 -1.77
C GLU A 142 0.57 8.45 -2.52
N ASN A 143 0.27 8.74 -3.78
CA ASN A 143 1.12 9.52 -4.65
C ASN A 143 0.31 10.63 -5.32
N ALA A 144 0.96 11.76 -5.63
CA ALA A 144 0.32 12.86 -6.35
C ALA A 144 -0.14 12.45 -7.76
N THR A 145 0.58 11.53 -8.40
CA THR A 145 0.10 10.76 -9.54
C THR A 145 -0.73 9.61 -9.00
N TYR A 146 -2.06 9.78 -8.90
CA TYR A 146 -2.92 8.87 -8.13
C TYR A 146 -2.87 7.42 -8.61
N GLY A 147 -2.58 7.17 -9.89
CA GLY A 147 -2.38 5.82 -10.42
C GLY A 147 -1.19 5.06 -9.82
N LEU A 148 -0.25 5.75 -9.17
CA LEU A 148 0.89 5.16 -8.46
C LEU A 148 0.58 4.85 -6.99
N THR A 149 -0.64 5.16 -6.51
CA THR A 149 -1.06 4.86 -5.14
C THR A 149 -1.10 3.35 -4.91
N MET A 150 -0.53 2.92 -3.79
CA MET A 150 -0.48 1.54 -3.36
C MET A 150 -1.46 1.31 -2.21
N CYS A 151 -2.32 0.30 -2.34
CA CYS A 151 -3.25 -0.10 -1.28
C CYS A 151 -2.53 -0.91 -0.20
N ALA A 152 -3.10 -0.96 1.00
CA ALA A 152 -2.49 -1.64 2.15
C ALA A 152 -2.22 -3.12 1.89
N GLU A 153 -3.14 -3.80 1.23
CA GLU A 153 -3.08 -5.22 0.89
C GLU A 153 -1.91 -5.51 -0.04
N ARG A 154 -1.74 -4.70 -1.09
CA ARG A 154 -0.62 -4.83 -2.04
C ARG A 154 0.72 -4.55 -1.35
N VAL A 155 0.77 -3.58 -0.44
CA VAL A 155 1.98 -3.30 0.34
C VAL A 155 2.35 -4.48 1.24
N ALA A 156 1.38 -5.08 1.93
CA ALA A 156 1.61 -6.25 2.78
C ALA A 156 2.10 -7.46 1.94
N LEU A 157 1.41 -7.76 0.84
CA LEU A 157 1.74 -8.88 -0.03
C LEU A 157 3.10 -8.72 -0.70
N TYR A 158 3.39 -7.58 -1.32
CA TYR A 158 4.66 -7.37 -2.02
C TYR A 158 5.85 -7.38 -1.05
N LYS A 159 5.66 -6.88 0.17
CA LYS A 159 6.65 -7.03 1.23
C LYS A 159 6.89 -8.51 1.55
N ALA A 160 5.83 -9.28 1.76
CA ALA A 160 5.95 -10.72 2.04
C ALA A 160 6.67 -11.48 0.90
N LEU A 161 6.32 -11.18 -0.35
CA LEU A 161 6.98 -11.74 -1.53
C LEU A 161 8.47 -11.37 -1.57
N SER A 162 8.81 -10.11 -1.27
CA SER A 162 10.21 -9.65 -1.25
C SER A 162 11.04 -10.32 -0.14
N GLU A 163 10.39 -10.72 0.96
CA GLU A 163 11.00 -11.41 2.10
C GLU A 163 11.03 -12.95 1.93
N GLY A 164 10.57 -13.46 0.78
CA GLY A 164 10.65 -14.88 0.41
C GLY A 164 9.41 -15.71 0.77
N HIS A 165 8.36 -15.11 1.34
CA HIS A 165 7.10 -15.81 1.61
C HIS A 165 6.33 -16.04 0.29
N ARG A 166 5.75 -17.23 0.12
CA ARG A 166 5.04 -17.63 -1.11
C ARG A 166 3.69 -18.30 -0.87
N ALA A 167 3.35 -18.59 0.38
CA ALA A 167 2.10 -19.24 0.74
C ALA A 167 1.47 -18.50 1.92
N PHE A 168 0.18 -18.19 1.79
CA PHE A 168 -0.56 -17.33 2.70
C PHE A 168 -1.88 -17.98 3.08
N THR A 169 -2.36 -17.70 4.29
CA THR A 169 -3.57 -18.31 4.85
C THR A 169 -4.71 -17.30 4.91
N ARG A 170 -4.45 -16.13 5.50
CA ARG A 170 -5.46 -15.12 5.81
C ARG A 170 -4.89 -13.71 5.70
N ILE A 171 -5.75 -12.73 5.44
CA ILE A 171 -5.43 -11.30 5.50
C ILE A 171 -6.53 -10.55 6.26
N ALA A 172 -6.14 -9.67 7.19
CA ALA A 172 -7.05 -8.69 7.78
C ALA A 172 -6.87 -7.32 7.12
N ILE A 173 -7.98 -6.63 6.88
CA ILE A 173 -8.04 -5.30 6.27
C ILE A 173 -8.88 -4.39 7.17
N VAL A 174 -8.30 -3.23 7.53
CA VAL A 174 -8.90 -2.29 8.47
C VAL A 174 -8.97 -0.90 7.86
N ALA A 175 -10.16 -0.31 7.88
CA ALA A 175 -10.40 1.09 7.59
C ALA A 175 -11.40 1.68 8.59
N ASP A 176 -11.45 3.01 8.72
CA ASP A 176 -12.35 3.68 9.66
C ASP A 176 -13.69 4.00 8.99
N THR A 177 -14.49 2.95 8.79
CA THR A 177 -15.80 3.02 8.14
C THR A 177 -16.83 2.23 8.92
N GLU A 178 -18.09 2.67 8.89
CA GLU A 178 -19.20 1.90 9.46
C GLU A 178 -19.51 0.65 8.64
N ALA A 179 -19.49 0.76 7.31
CA ALA A 179 -19.61 -0.39 6.42
C ALA A 179 -18.26 -1.14 6.31
N PRO A 180 -18.27 -2.45 6.01
CA PRO A 180 -17.05 -3.16 5.65
C PRO A 180 -16.36 -2.49 4.45
N THR A 181 -15.04 -2.35 4.49
CA THR A 181 -14.24 -1.86 3.36
C THR A 181 -13.59 -3.06 2.65
N PRO A 182 -14.22 -3.65 1.62
CA PRO A 182 -13.63 -4.78 0.91
C PRO A 182 -12.41 -4.34 0.09
N PRO A 183 -11.47 -5.27 -0.22
CA PRO A 183 -10.34 -4.95 -1.08
C PRO A 183 -10.81 -4.48 -2.46
N CYS A 184 -10.07 -3.54 -3.06
CA CYS A 184 -10.37 -3.06 -4.40
C CYS A 184 -10.10 -4.14 -5.45
N GLY A 185 -10.64 -3.99 -6.67
CA GLY A 185 -10.50 -5.01 -7.73
C GLY A 185 -9.05 -5.39 -8.04
N ALA A 186 -8.13 -4.41 -8.06
CA ALA A 186 -6.71 -4.67 -8.27
C ALA A 186 -6.09 -5.49 -7.13
N CYS A 187 -6.44 -5.19 -5.87
CA CYS A 187 -6.00 -5.98 -4.72
C CYS A 187 -6.54 -7.41 -4.79
N ARG A 188 -7.82 -7.59 -5.14
CA ARG A 188 -8.43 -8.92 -5.28
C ARG A 188 -7.66 -9.77 -6.29
N GLN A 189 -7.36 -9.22 -7.46
CA GLN A 189 -6.65 -9.93 -8.52
C GLN A 189 -5.21 -10.28 -8.11
N ILE A 190 -4.49 -9.34 -7.49
CA ILE A 190 -3.11 -9.57 -7.03
C ILE A 190 -3.05 -10.58 -5.87
N LEU A 191 -4.01 -10.52 -4.93
CA LEU A 191 -4.14 -11.51 -3.86
C LEU A 191 -4.47 -12.90 -4.43
N TRP A 192 -5.31 -12.98 -5.47
CA TRP A 192 -5.64 -14.24 -6.12
C TRP A 192 -4.41 -14.88 -6.75
N GLU A 193 -3.65 -14.10 -7.52
CA GLU A 193 -2.44 -14.54 -8.22
C GLU A 193 -1.41 -15.18 -7.27
N PHE A 194 -1.14 -14.53 -6.12
CA PHE A 194 -0.04 -14.93 -5.24
C PHE A 194 -0.46 -15.65 -3.96
N GLY A 195 -1.73 -15.57 -3.57
CA GLY A 195 -2.25 -16.15 -2.33
C GLY A 195 -3.43 -17.09 -2.53
N GLY A 196 -3.94 -17.26 -3.77
CA GLY A 196 -5.05 -18.15 -4.06
C GLY A 196 -6.33 -17.77 -3.30
N ASN A 197 -7.11 -18.77 -2.91
CA ASN A 197 -8.36 -18.55 -2.17
C ASN A 197 -8.13 -18.40 -0.66
N LEU A 198 -7.45 -17.33 -0.27
CA LEU A 198 -7.21 -16.96 1.13
C LEU A 198 -8.44 -16.35 1.81
N GLU A 199 -8.50 -16.44 3.14
CA GLU A 199 -9.52 -15.80 3.95
C GLU A 199 -9.25 -14.31 4.12
N ILE A 200 -10.30 -13.49 4.05
CA ILE A 200 -10.25 -12.03 4.17
C ILE A 200 -11.13 -11.61 5.34
N GLN A 201 -10.50 -11.08 6.38
CA GLN A 201 -11.15 -10.46 7.52
C GLN A 201 -11.27 -8.96 7.28
N LEU A 202 -12.50 -8.45 7.30
CA LEU A 202 -12.78 -7.02 7.20
C LEU A 202 -13.14 -6.50 8.58
N ALA A 203 -12.53 -5.40 9.00
CA ALA A 203 -12.80 -4.79 10.29
C ALA A 203 -12.73 -3.26 10.21
N ASN A 204 -13.33 -2.60 11.20
CA ASN A 204 -13.08 -1.19 11.44
C ASN A 204 -12.26 -0.99 12.72
N LEU A 205 -12.22 0.24 13.25
CA LEU A 205 -11.45 0.54 14.46
C LEU A 205 -12.03 -0.11 15.74
N ASN A 206 -13.32 -0.46 15.73
CA ASN A 206 -14.05 -0.90 16.91
C ASN A 206 -14.36 -2.41 16.87
N GLU A 207 -14.76 -2.92 15.71
CA GLU A 207 -15.27 -4.28 15.56
C GLU A 207 -14.85 -4.94 14.24
N GLU A 208 -14.99 -6.26 14.20
CA GLU A 208 -14.95 -7.03 12.96
C GLU A 208 -16.26 -6.87 12.20
N LYS A 209 -16.15 -6.66 10.90
CA LYS A 209 -17.27 -6.38 9.99
C LYS A 209 -17.67 -7.59 9.16
N GLY A 210 -16.81 -8.60 9.06
CA GLY A 210 -17.12 -9.88 8.42
C GLY A 210 -15.89 -10.58 7.86
N THR A 211 -16.05 -11.87 7.59
CA THR A 211 -15.02 -12.74 7.04
C THR A 211 -15.49 -13.37 5.74
N HIS A 212 -14.65 -13.34 4.72
CA HIS A 212 -14.97 -13.81 3.38
C HIS A 212 -13.84 -14.63 2.78
N GLN A 213 -14.17 -15.58 1.91
CA GLN A 213 -13.17 -16.21 1.05
C GLN A 213 -12.93 -15.34 -0.20
N LEU A 214 -11.69 -15.23 -0.67
CA LEU A 214 -11.37 -14.37 -1.82
C LEU A 214 -12.17 -14.74 -3.07
N LYS A 215 -12.46 -16.02 -3.33
CA LYS A 215 -13.32 -16.45 -4.44
C LYS A 215 -14.73 -15.85 -4.41
N ASN A 216 -15.23 -15.50 -3.23
CA ASN A 216 -16.56 -14.88 -3.07
C ASN A 216 -16.50 -13.38 -3.41
N LEU A 217 -15.33 -12.75 -3.26
CA LEU A 217 -15.10 -11.35 -3.60
C LEU A 217 -14.61 -11.18 -5.05
N LEU A 218 -14.03 -12.22 -5.65
CA LEU A 218 -13.58 -12.28 -7.03
C LEU A 218 -14.10 -13.55 -7.70
N PRO A 219 -15.39 -13.61 -8.06
CA PRO A 219 -15.95 -14.76 -8.76
C PRO A 219 -15.36 -14.87 -10.17
N LEU A 220 -15.10 -16.10 -10.62
CA LEU A 220 -14.51 -16.41 -11.93
C LEU A 220 -13.24 -15.60 -12.21
N PRO A 221 -12.21 -15.71 -11.36
CA PRO A 221 -11.00 -14.92 -11.48
C PRO A 221 -10.23 -15.26 -12.75
N PHE A 222 -9.63 -14.23 -13.35
CA PHE A 222 -8.67 -14.43 -14.43
C PHE A 222 -7.35 -14.94 -13.84
N ASP A 223 -6.79 -16.03 -14.36
CA ASP A 223 -5.48 -16.54 -13.94
C ASP A 223 -4.83 -17.39 -15.03
N ALA A 224 -3.67 -17.96 -14.72
CA ALA A 224 -2.86 -18.76 -15.64
C ALA A 224 -3.58 -19.97 -16.27
N ARG A 225 -4.74 -20.39 -15.76
CA ARG A 225 -5.54 -21.47 -16.38
C ARG A 225 -6.23 -21.02 -17.68
N LEU A 226 -6.28 -19.72 -17.94
CA LEU A 226 -6.90 -19.10 -19.11
C LEU A 226 -5.86 -18.58 -20.12
N LEU A 227 -4.57 -18.81 -19.88
CA LEU A 227 -3.44 -18.46 -20.74
C LEU A 227 -2.94 -19.69 -21.49
#